data_AF-A0A3M9YAN7-F1
#
_entry.id   AF-A0A3M9YAN7-F1
#
_cell.length_a   1.000
_cell.length_b   1.000
_cell.length_c   1.000
_cell.angle_alpha   90.00
_cell.angle_beta   90.00
_cell.angle_gamma   90.00
#
_symmetry.space_group_name_H-M   'P 1'
#
loop_
_entity.id
_entity.type
_entity.pdbx_description
1 polymer ?
#
loop_
_entity_poly.entity_id
_entity_poly.type
_entity_poly.pdbx_seq_one_letter_code
_entity_poly.pdbx_strand_id
1 'polypeptide(L)'
;MSGEGPESIPTSADPRSKRPTKRRALTPSTAQASSLDALFAKPDQEIRLPADVLLRRTSAAGATPEIVTNVQGSSAGAGSGEFHVYKAARRREYERLRAMDDEVKIEKETEAFEREKLERDARDAERTRKNREKRDKKRKKGGDKKGAHPAAAANSGGGVARREIKDAEDQGTKDGETTSTETGQNGDVSSAAAAASKQPAGLVIHDDD
;
A
#
# COMPACT_ATOMS: atom_id res chain seq x y z
N MET A 1 -36.67 -50.36 1.69
CA MET A 1 -35.53 -49.44 1.78
C MET A 1 -35.58 -48.58 0.53
N SER A 2 -36.09 -47.35 0.64
CA SER A 2 -36.32 -46.47 -0.52
C SER A 2 -35.01 -45.79 -0.90
N GLY A 3 -34.64 -45.93 -2.18
CA GLY A 3 -33.31 -45.65 -2.69
C GLY A 3 -32.91 -44.18 -2.69
N GLU A 4 -31.62 -43.97 -2.48
CA GLU A 4 -30.88 -42.74 -2.70
C GLU A 4 -30.79 -42.46 -4.21
N GLY A 5 -31.92 -42.07 -4.82
CA GLY A 5 -31.95 -41.59 -6.19
C GLY A 5 -31.38 -40.17 -6.30
N PRO A 6 -30.88 -39.76 -7.48
CA PRO A 6 -30.32 -38.41 -7.72
C PRO A 6 -31.32 -37.27 -7.49
N GLU A 7 -32.61 -37.59 -7.32
CA GLU A 7 -33.68 -36.64 -6.96
C GLU A 7 -33.75 -36.32 -5.45
N SER A 8 -32.95 -36.98 -4.62
CA SER A 8 -32.92 -36.76 -3.16
C SER A 8 -31.95 -35.66 -2.73
N ILE A 9 -31.41 -34.86 -3.67
CA ILE A 9 -30.71 -33.64 -3.29
C ILE A 9 -31.79 -32.64 -2.88
N PRO A 10 -31.81 -32.14 -1.63
CA PRO A 10 -32.80 -31.16 -1.23
C PRO A 10 -32.69 -29.97 -2.17
N THR A 11 -33.81 -29.53 -2.74
CA THR A 11 -33.88 -28.41 -3.70
C THR A 11 -33.22 -27.12 -3.21
N SER A 12 -32.93 -27.01 -1.90
CA SER A 12 -32.13 -25.94 -1.29
C SER A 12 -30.62 -26.00 -1.58
N ALA A 13 -30.11 -27.13 -2.07
CA ALA A 13 -28.70 -27.34 -2.38
C ALA A 13 -28.41 -27.38 -3.90
N ASP A 14 -29.44 -27.23 -4.74
CA ASP A 14 -29.28 -27.16 -6.19
C ASP A 14 -28.82 -25.74 -6.62
N PRO A 15 -27.63 -25.58 -7.20
CA PRO A 15 -27.11 -24.29 -7.66
C PRO A 15 -27.91 -23.67 -8.81
N ARG A 16 -28.77 -24.44 -9.49
CA ARG A 16 -29.68 -23.95 -10.55
C ARG A 16 -31.00 -23.43 -10.00
N SER A 17 -31.31 -23.71 -8.74
CA SER A 17 -32.55 -23.25 -8.11
C SER A 17 -32.44 -21.76 -7.76
N LYS A 18 -33.30 -20.92 -8.35
CA LYS A 18 -33.39 -19.48 -8.04
C LYS A 18 -34.24 -19.18 -6.80
N ARG A 19 -34.38 -20.15 -5.90
CA ARG A 19 -35.21 -19.98 -4.71
C ARG A 19 -34.53 -18.99 -3.76
N PRO A 20 -35.25 -18.01 -3.17
CA PRO A 20 -34.65 -17.09 -2.21
C PRO A 20 -34.15 -17.88 -1.00
N THR A 21 -32.82 -17.99 -0.87
CA THR A 21 -32.19 -18.56 0.33
C THR A 21 -32.35 -17.59 1.49
N LYS A 22 -32.66 -18.08 2.69
CA LYS A 22 -32.65 -17.27 3.92
C LYS A 22 -31.34 -16.47 3.97
N ARG A 23 -31.43 -15.14 4.14
CA ARG A 23 -30.29 -14.20 4.09
C ARG A 23 -29.22 -14.66 5.09
N ARG A 24 -28.19 -15.35 4.61
CA ARG A 24 -26.98 -15.65 5.38
C ARG A 24 -26.07 -14.43 5.31
N ALA A 25 -25.37 -14.10 6.39
CA ALA A 25 -24.29 -13.13 6.32
C ALA A 25 -23.22 -13.68 5.36
N LEU A 26 -22.99 -12.99 4.24
CA LEU A 26 -22.01 -13.44 3.25
C LEU A 26 -20.60 -13.32 3.84
N THR A 27 -19.79 -14.37 3.69
CA THR A 27 -18.34 -14.26 3.91
C THR A 27 -17.75 -13.29 2.87
N PRO A 28 -16.59 -12.65 3.14
CA PRO A 28 -15.96 -11.76 2.18
C PRO A 28 -15.70 -12.43 0.81
N SER A 29 -15.30 -13.70 0.82
CA SER A 29 -15.11 -14.50 -0.40
C SER A 29 -16.41 -14.71 -1.17
N THR A 30 -17.53 -14.98 -0.48
CA THR A 30 -18.84 -15.17 -1.11
C THR A 30 -19.36 -13.87 -1.71
N ALA A 31 -19.15 -12.73 -1.04
CA ALA A 31 -19.53 -11.42 -1.56
C ALA A 31 -18.76 -11.08 -2.86
N GLN A 32 -17.46 -11.32 -2.87
CA GLN A 32 -16.63 -11.15 -4.08
C GLN A 32 -17.07 -12.09 -5.20
N ALA A 33 -17.31 -13.38 -4.92
CA ALA A 33 -17.79 -14.33 -5.91
C ALA A 33 -19.10 -13.88 -6.55
N SER A 34 -20.07 -13.41 -5.75
CA SER A 34 -21.33 -12.89 -6.30
C SER A 34 -21.16 -11.65 -7.19
N SER A 35 -20.18 -10.79 -6.88
CA SER A 35 -19.82 -9.66 -7.72
C SER A 35 -19.17 -10.10 -9.03
N LEU A 36 -18.30 -11.12 -8.98
CA LEU A 36 -17.67 -11.68 -10.17
C LEU A 36 -18.70 -12.39 -11.07
N ASP A 37 -19.61 -13.16 -10.50
CA ASP A 37 -20.70 -13.81 -11.24
C ASP A 37 -21.58 -12.78 -11.97
N ALA A 38 -21.86 -11.65 -11.33
CA ALA A 38 -22.60 -10.55 -11.94
C ALA A 38 -21.83 -9.88 -13.10
N LEU A 39 -20.51 -9.75 -13.00
CA LEU A 39 -19.65 -9.22 -14.08
C LEU A 39 -19.55 -10.22 -15.25
N PHE A 40 -19.37 -11.52 -14.95
CA PHE A 40 -19.29 -12.57 -15.97
C PHE A 40 -20.60 -12.85 -16.69
N ALA A 41 -21.74 -12.45 -16.12
CA ALA A 41 -23.03 -12.55 -16.82
C ALA A 41 -23.08 -11.72 -18.11
N LYS A 42 -22.25 -10.66 -18.22
CA LYS A 42 -22.15 -9.79 -19.40
C LYS A 42 -20.69 -9.41 -19.67
N PRO A 43 -19.87 -10.32 -20.25
CA PRO A 43 -18.45 -10.08 -20.43
C PRO A 43 -18.15 -8.95 -21.42
N ASP A 44 -19.04 -8.69 -22.38
CA ASP A 44 -18.87 -7.63 -23.39
C ASP A 44 -19.24 -6.22 -22.87
N GLN A 45 -19.71 -6.10 -21.62
CA GLN A 45 -20.13 -4.82 -21.06
C GLN A 45 -18.91 -3.97 -20.68
N GLU A 46 -18.80 -2.76 -21.24
CA GLU A 46 -17.78 -1.78 -20.85
C GLU A 46 -17.90 -1.39 -19.37
N ILE A 47 -16.86 -1.68 -18.59
CA ILE A 47 -16.78 -1.31 -17.18
C ILE A 47 -16.19 0.09 -17.08
N ARG A 48 -17.04 1.08 -16.77
CA ARG A 48 -16.59 2.44 -16.46
C ARG A 48 -16.02 2.48 -15.05
N LEU A 49 -14.69 2.41 -14.97
CA LEU A 49 -14.00 2.71 -13.73
C LEU A 49 -14.22 4.20 -13.38
N PRO A 50 -14.47 4.53 -12.11
CA PRO A 50 -14.55 5.93 -11.71
C PRO A 50 -13.22 6.60 -12.09
N ALA A 51 -13.29 7.63 -12.93
CA ALA A 51 -12.14 8.48 -13.20
C ALA A 51 -11.60 9.03 -11.88
N ASP A 52 -10.29 9.26 -11.84
CA ASP A 52 -9.58 9.62 -10.62
C ASP A 52 -10.30 10.76 -9.89
N VAL A 53 -10.79 10.46 -8.69
CA VAL A 53 -11.74 11.32 -7.96
C VAL A 53 -11.11 12.70 -7.66
N LEU A 54 -9.77 12.74 -7.65
CA LEU A 54 -8.96 13.94 -7.48
C LEU A 54 -9.14 14.95 -8.62
N LEU A 55 -9.13 14.50 -9.90
CA LEU A 55 -9.34 15.39 -11.05
C LEU A 55 -10.70 16.09 -11.01
N ARG A 56 -11.72 15.39 -10.48
CA ARG A 56 -13.06 15.94 -10.38
C ARG A 56 -13.17 16.99 -9.28
N ARG A 57 -12.38 16.87 -8.21
CA ARG A 57 -12.41 17.79 -7.06
C ARG A 57 -11.71 19.11 -7.36
N THR A 58 -10.56 19.06 -8.01
CA THR A 58 -9.81 20.26 -8.42
C THR A 58 -10.58 21.06 -9.49
N SER A 59 -11.28 20.39 -10.40
CA SER A 59 -12.16 21.06 -11.38
C SER A 59 -13.45 21.65 -10.78
N ALA A 60 -13.86 21.21 -9.57
CA ALA A 60 -15.12 21.60 -8.95
C ALA A 60 -15.02 22.90 -8.14
N ALA A 61 -13.82 23.32 -7.76
CA ALA A 61 -13.55 24.70 -7.34
C ALA A 61 -13.59 25.59 -8.59
N GLY A 62 -14.80 25.76 -9.15
CA GLY A 62 -15.03 26.36 -10.45
C GLY A 62 -14.29 27.70 -10.58
N ALA A 63 -13.51 27.83 -11.64
CA ALA A 63 -12.82 29.07 -11.97
C ALA A 63 -13.82 30.24 -11.94
N THR A 64 -13.44 31.33 -11.28
CA THR A 64 -14.26 32.54 -11.27
C THR A 64 -14.47 33.00 -12.70
N PRO A 65 -15.71 33.25 -13.14
CA PRO A 65 -15.95 33.71 -14.50
C PRO A 65 -15.22 35.04 -14.74
N GLU A 66 -14.51 35.14 -15.86
CA GLU A 66 -13.70 36.33 -16.19
C GLU A 66 -14.56 37.57 -16.43
N ILE A 67 -15.75 37.39 -17.02
CA ILE A 67 -16.66 38.49 -17.35
C ILE A 67 -17.97 38.29 -16.59
N VAL A 68 -18.29 39.27 -15.74
CA VAL A 68 -19.60 39.39 -15.11
C VAL A 68 -20.37 40.46 -15.86
N THR A 69 -21.42 40.06 -16.57
CA THR A 69 -22.22 40.97 -17.42
C THR A 69 -23.26 41.78 -16.65
N ASN A 70 -23.55 41.38 -15.41
CA ASN A 70 -24.69 41.91 -14.63
C ASN A 70 -24.25 42.95 -13.59
N VAL A 71 -23.17 43.68 -13.85
CA VAL A 71 -22.63 44.68 -12.92
C VAL A 71 -23.41 45.98 -13.08
N GLN A 72 -24.22 46.31 -12.07
CA GLN A 72 -24.90 47.60 -11.97
C GLN A 72 -23.85 48.70 -11.69
N GLY A 73 -24.09 49.92 -12.18
CA GLY A 73 -23.14 51.03 -12.08
C GLY A 73 -22.70 51.33 -10.64
N SER A 74 -21.47 51.84 -10.46
CA SER A 74 -20.82 51.97 -9.15
C SER A 74 -21.54 52.88 -8.14
N SER A 75 -22.38 53.81 -8.61
CA SER A 75 -23.18 54.70 -7.77
C SER A 75 -24.61 54.21 -7.53
N ALA A 76 -25.00 53.10 -8.15
CA ALA A 76 -26.35 52.58 -8.03
C ALA A 76 -26.54 51.87 -6.66
N GLY A 77 -27.71 52.07 -6.05
CA GLY A 77 -28.01 51.51 -4.73
C GLY A 77 -28.09 49.98 -4.70
N ALA A 78 -28.03 49.41 -3.49
CA ALA A 78 -28.13 47.96 -3.30
C ALA A 78 -29.50 47.43 -3.74
N GLY A 79 -29.50 46.53 -4.71
CA GLY A 79 -30.70 45.81 -5.15
C GLY A 79 -31.10 44.70 -4.18
N SER A 80 -32.33 44.21 -4.27
CA SER A 80 -32.84 43.11 -3.42
C SER A 80 -32.11 41.78 -3.62
N GLY A 81 -31.50 41.57 -4.80
CA GLY A 81 -30.71 40.38 -5.11
C GLY A 81 -29.25 40.43 -4.65
N GLU A 82 -28.73 41.60 -4.28
CA GLU A 82 -27.32 41.81 -3.97
C GLU A 82 -26.85 40.97 -2.77
N PHE A 83 -27.73 40.81 -1.77
CA PHE A 83 -27.45 39.96 -0.61
C PHE A 83 -27.15 38.51 -1.01
N HIS A 84 -27.89 37.96 -1.97
CA HIS A 84 -27.68 36.58 -2.42
C HIS A 84 -26.42 36.45 -3.27
N VAL A 85 -26.12 37.46 -4.08
CA VAL A 85 -24.86 37.52 -4.84
C VAL A 85 -23.68 37.51 -3.87
N TYR A 86 -23.69 38.36 -2.85
CA TYR A 86 -22.67 38.39 -1.81
C TYR A 86 -22.53 37.06 -1.07
N LYS A 87 -23.66 36.47 -0.65
CA LYS A 87 -23.67 35.18 0.07
C LYS A 87 -23.07 34.06 -0.79
N ALA A 88 -23.38 34.01 -2.08
CA ALA A 88 -22.82 33.03 -2.99
C ALA A 88 -21.33 33.27 -3.24
N ALA A 89 -20.92 34.52 -3.48
CA ALA A 89 -19.53 34.89 -3.70
C ALA A 89 -18.65 34.59 -2.47
N ARG A 90 -19.10 34.98 -1.27
CA ARG A 90 -18.38 34.69 -0.02
C ARG A 90 -18.25 33.18 0.22
N ARG A 91 -19.30 32.41 -0.05
CA ARG A 91 -19.26 30.94 0.09
C ARG A 91 -18.23 30.31 -0.86
N ARG A 92 -18.24 30.72 -2.14
CA ARG A 92 -17.25 30.26 -3.13
C ARG A 92 -15.82 30.62 -2.70
N GLU A 93 -15.63 31.81 -2.16
CA GLU A 93 -14.30 32.27 -1.71
C GLU A 93 -13.80 31.49 -0.50
N TYR A 94 -14.65 31.19 0.48
CA TYR A 94 -14.27 30.34 1.61
C TYR A 94 -13.97 28.90 1.20
N GLU A 95 -14.75 28.35 0.26
CA GLU A 95 -14.49 27.03 -0.31
C GLU A 95 -13.14 27.02 -1.05
N ARG A 96 -12.81 28.08 -1.80
CA ARG A 96 -11.53 28.26 -2.50
C ARG A 96 -10.35 28.34 -1.53
N LEU A 97 -10.42 29.22 -0.53
CA LEU A 97 -9.37 29.38 0.47
C LEU A 97 -9.14 28.09 1.25
N ARG A 98 -10.23 27.42 1.65
CA ARG A 98 -10.14 26.13 2.33
C ARG A 98 -9.48 25.06 1.47
N ALA A 99 -9.82 24.97 0.19
CA ALA A 99 -9.19 24.01 -0.73
C ALA A 99 -7.68 24.25 -0.83
N MET A 100 -7.25 25.51 -0.99
CA MET A 100 -5.84 25.87 -1.03
C MET A 100 -5.12 25.56 0.29
N ASP A 101 -5.73 25.86 1.42
CA ASP A 101 -5.16 25.54 2.74
C ASP A 101 -5.02 24.03 2.95
N ASP A 102 -6.00 23.25 2.50
CA ASP A 102 -5.99 21.79 2.62
C ASP A 102 -4.96 21.15 1.65
N GLU A 103 -4.80 21.68 0.44
CA GLU A 103 -3.75 21.29 -0.51
C GLU A 103 -2.35 21.52 0.09
N VAL A 104 -2.10 22.72 0.63
CA VAL A 104 -0.80 23.05 1.27
C VAL A 104 -0.50 22.16 2.48
N LYS A 105 -1.52 21.77 3.26
CA LYS A 105 -1.33 20.82 4.37
C LYS A 105 -0.93 19.45 3.86
N ILE A 106 -1.64 18.93 2.86
CA ILE A 106 -1.36 17.62 2.27
C ILE A 106 0.05 17.61 1.68
N GLU A 107 0.44 18.64 0.92
CA GLU A 107 1.79 18.75 0.36
C GLU A 107 2.86 18.70 1.46
N LYS A 108 2.73 19.50 2.51
CA LYS A 108 3.68 19.50 3.64
C LYS A 108 3.75 18.15 4.35
N GLU A 109 2.62 17.50 4.57
CA GLU A 109 2.55 16.18 5.20
C GLU A 109 3.19 15.10 4.32
N THR A 110 2.95 15.14 3.01
CA THR A 110 3.56 14.21 2.05
C THR A 110 5.07 14.42 1.96
N GLU A 111 5.55 15.65 1.86
CA GLU A 111 7.00 15.94 1.86
C GLU A 111 7.67 15.48 3.14
N ALA A 112 7.05 15.71 4.31
CA ALA A 112 7.59 15.27 5.59
C ALA A 112 7.66 13.75 5.67
N PHE A 113 6.59 13.06 5.25
CA PHE A 113 6.53 11.60 5.22
C PHE A 113 7.57 11.01 4.27
N GLU A 114 7.73 11.56 3.07
CA GLU A 114 8.71 11.12 2.09
C GLU A 114 10.15 11.31 2.60
N ARG A 115 10.46 12.45 3.21
CA ARG A 115 11.77 12.70 3.83
C ARG A 115 12.06 11.69 4.95
N GLU A 116 11.10 11.45 5.84
CA GLU A 116 11.26 10.49 6.93
C GLU A 116 11.43 9.06 6.40
N LYS A 117 10.67 8.69 5.38
CA LYS A 117 10.78 7.38 4.72
C LYS A 117 12.16 7.18 4.10
N LEU A 118 12.66 8.16 3.34
CA LEU A 118 13.99 8.12 2.74
C LEU A 118 15.09 8.01 3.80
N GLU A 119 14.97 8.74 4.91
CA GLU A 119 15.94 8.67 6.00
C GLU A 119 15.93 7.29 6.67
N ARG A 120 14.74 6.73 6.94
CA ARG A 120 14.58 5.38 7.50
C ARG A 120 15.19 4.32 6.58
N ASP A 121 14.85 4.37 5.29
CA ASP A 121 15.34 3.45 4.28
C ASP A 121 16.87 3.55 4.14
N ALA A 122 17.44 4.76 4.19
CA ALA A 122 18.89 4.97 4.17
C ALA A 122 19.58 4.36 5.41
N ARG A 123 19.05 4.59 6.62
CA ARG A 123 19.59 4.00 7.86
C ARG A 123 19.55 2.47 7.84
N ASP A 124 18.46 1.89 7.33
CA ASP A 124 18.30 0.44 7.22
C ASP A 124 19.20 -0.16 6.13
N ALA A 125 19.37 0.54 5.00
CA ALA A 125 20.32 0.17 3.96
C ALA A 125 21.77 0.21 4.47
N GLU A 126 22.15 1.21 5.24
CA GLU A 126 23.49 1.31 5.85
C GLU A 126 23.76 0.18 6.86
N ARG A 127 22.79 -0.11 7.74
CA ARG A 127 22.87 -1.22 8.69
C ARG A 127 23.00 -2.55 7.95
N THR A 128 22.20 -2.74 6.91
CA THR A 128 22.23 -3.94 6.06
C THR A 128 23.55 -4.07 5.32
N ARG A 129 24.10 -2.97 4.77
CA ARG A 129 25.41 -2.93 4.10
C ARG A 129 26.53 -3.32 5.05
N LYS A 130 26.60 -2.70 6.22
CA LYS A 130 27.62 -3.01 7.26
C LYS A 130 27.55 -4.50 7.68
N ASN A 131 26.35 -5.05 7.85
CA ASN A 131 26.16 -6.45 8.22
C ASN A 131 26.53 -7.41 7.08
N ARG A 132 26.20 -7.06 5.83
CA ARG A 132 26.59 -7.82 4.63
C ARG A 132 28.11 -7.84 4.48
N GLU A 133 28.78 -6.69 4.59
CA GLU A 133 30.24 -6.59 4.54
C GLU A 133 30.92 -7.43 5.64
N LYS A 134 30.38 -7.42 6.88
CA LYS A 134 30.88 -8.28 7.96
C LYS A 134 30.74 -9.77 7.63
N ARG A 135 29.59 -10.17 7.06
CA ARG A 135 29.36 -11.56 6.63
C ARG A 135 30.31 -11.97 5.51
N ASP A 136 30.50 -11.12 4.51
CA ASP A 136 31.38 -11.41 3.37
C ASP A 136 32.85 -11.47 3.78
N LYS A 137 33.30 -10.59 4.69
CA LYS A 137 34.64 -10.70 5.31
C LYS A 137 34.83 -12.02 6.05
N LYS A 138 33.82 -12.48 6.80
CA LYS A 138 33.87 -13.79 7.49
C LYS A 138 33.85 -14.97 6.50
N ARG A 139 33.06 -14.88 5.42
CA ARG A 139 33.02 -15.91 4.36
C ARG A 139 34.35 -16.02 3.62
N LYS A 140 34.99 -14.90 3.30
CA LYS A 140 36.33 -14.89 2.69
C LYS A 140 37.36 -15.54 3.62
N LYS A 141 37.46 -15.09 4.88
CA LYS A 141 38.39 -15.66 5.88
C LYS A 141 38.11 -17.13 6.26
N GLY A 142 36.87 -17.59 6.16
CA GLY A 142 36.46 -18.97 6.47
C GLY A 142 36.45 -19.90 5.26
N GLY A 143 36.37 -19.35 4.04
CA GLY A 143 36.39 -20.08 2.77
C GLY A 143 37.78 -20.62 2.43
N ASP A 144 38.84 -19.88 2.79
CA ASP A 144 40.22 -20.31 2.58
C ASP A 144 40.61 -21.54 3.44
N LYS A 145 39.81 -21.90 4.46
CA LYS A 145 40.01 -23.10 5.30
C LYS A 145 39.17 -24.31 4.87
N LYS A 146 38.37 -24.20 3.80
CA LYS A 146 37.54 -25.31 3.28
C LYS A 146 37.87 -25.66 1.82
N GLY A 147 39.13 -25.49 1.43
CA GLY A 147 39.71 -26.03 0.21
C GLY A 147 40.64 -27.21 0.47
N ALA A 148 40.18 -28.26 1.18
CA ALA A 148 40.86 -29.54 1.25
C ALA A 148 39.87 -30.69 1.59
N HIS A 149 39.19 -31.19 0.55
CA HIS A 149 38.82 -32.60 0.31
C HIS A 149 37.72 -33.30 1.17
N PRO A 150 37.13 -34.44 0.69
CA PRO A 150 35.73 -34.52 0.28
C PRO A 150 34.86 -35.49 1.13
N ALA A 151 33.65 -35.74 0.64
CA ALA A 151 32.60 -36.68 1.05
C ALA A 151 32.88 -37.80 2.11
N ALA A 152 31.83 -38.06 2.90
CA ALA A 152 31.44 -39.31 3.60
C ALA A 152 31.56 -39.36 5.14
N ALA A 153 30.57 -40.07 5.73
CA ALA A 153 30.41 -40.55 7.12
C ALA A 153 30.02 -39.50 8.18
N ALA A 154 28.77 -39.45 8.65
CA ALA A 154 28.11 -40.36 9.61
C ALA A 154 28.46 -40.06 11.09
N ASN A 155 27.46 -39.52 11.79
CA ASN A 155 27.04 -39.82 13.16
C ASN A 155 28.07 -39.80 14.31
N SER A 156 28.01 -38.78 15.19
CA SER A 156 28.18 -38.94 16.65
C SER A 156 27.90 -37.62 17.37
N GLY A 157 27.01 -37.64 18.36
CA GLY A 157 26.61 -36.48 19.14
C GLY A 157 27.62 -36.01 20.19
N GLY A 158 27.20 -34.98 20.94
CA GLY A 158 27.75 -34.65 22.25
C GLY A 158 28.50 -33.32 22.35
N GLY A 159 28.00 -32.43 23.21
CA GLY A 159 28.81 -31.43 23.91
C GLY A 159 28.68 -29.98 23.44
N VAL A 160 27.60 -29.30 23.82
CA VAL A 160 27.54 -27.83 23.80
C VAL A 160 28.42 -27.29 24.94
N ALA A 161 29.69 -27.02 24.63
CA ALA A 161 30.58 -26.26 25.49
C ALA A 161 30.20 -24.77 25.45
N ARG A 162 29.48 -24.35 26.49
CA ARG A 162 29.22 -22.98 26.91
C ARG A 162 30.53 -22.18 26.94
N ARG A 163 30.72 -21.24 26.00
CA ARG A 163 31.76 -20.20 26.12
C ARG A 163 31.14 -18.94 26.70
N GLU A 164 31.59 -18.66 27.91
CA GLU A 164 31.33 -17.44 28.67
C GLU A 164 31.95 -16.23 27.95
N ILE A 165 31.16 -15.18 27.77
CA ILE A 165 31.63 -13.84 27.39
C ILE A 165 31.53 -13.02 28.67
N LYS A 166 32.66 -12.63 29.25
CA LYS A 166 32.75 -11.68 30.37
C LYS A 166 32.76 -10.25 29.81
N ASP A 167 31.64 -9.58 30.04
CA ASP A 167 31.41 -8.20 30.50
C ASP A 167 32.45 -7.10 30.23
N ALA A 168 31.97 -6.02 29.61
CA ALA A 168 32.38 -4.65 29.92
C ALA A 168 31.12 -3.92 30.39
N GLU A 169 31.10 -3.57 31.67
CA GLU A 169 30.03 -2.84 32.35
C GLU A 169 29.99 -1.36 31.89
N ASP A 170 28.78 -0.85 31.65
CA ASP A 170 28.44 0.55 31.89
C ASP A 170 27.05 0.59 32.56
N GLN A 171 26.97 1.40 33.62
CA GLN A 171 25.93 1.43 34.65
C GLN A 171 24.72 2.24 34.21
N GLY A 172 23.50 1.81 34.59
CA GLY A 172 22.34 2.70 34.50
C GLY A 172 20.95 2.08 34.64
N THR A 173 20.58 1.71 35.87
CA THR A 173 19.21 1.68 36.45
C THR A 173 18.14 0.71 35.93
N LYS A 174 17.61 -0.05 36.90
CA LYS A 174 16.40 -0.90 36.92
C LYS A 174 15.13 -0.04 36.68
N ASP A 175 14.04 -0.51 36.09
CA ASP A 175 13.06 -1.49 36.60
C ASP A 175 12.32 -2.18 35.42
N GLY A 176 12.10 -3.50 35.42
CA GLY A 176 10.80 -4.14 35.73
C GLY A 176 9.75 -3.89 34.63
N GLU A 177 9.37 -4.82 33.74
CA GLU A 177 8.54 -6.01 34.02
C GLU A 177 8.34 -6.82 32.72
N THR A 178 8.22 -8.15 32.86
CA THR A 178 8.10 -9.15 31.79
C THR A 178 6.64 -9.59 31.55
N THR A 179 6.21 -9.61 30.30
CA THR A 179 5.15 -10.52 29.77
C THR A 179 5.51 -10.86 28.33
N SER A 180 6.11 -12.02 28.03
CA SER A 180 5.50 -13.34 27.77
C SER A 180 4.66 -13.42 26.48
N THR A 181 5.25 -14.09 25.47
CA THR A 181 4.67 -15.09 24.52
C THR A 181 3.58 -14.61 23.53
N GLU A 182 3.57 -14.85 22.21
CA GLU A 182 3.85 -16.05 21.37
C GLU A 182 4.12 -15.63 19.88
N THR A 183 5.14 -16.17 19.19
CA THR A 183 5.10 -17.27 18.17
C THR A 183 4.36 -16.94 16.86
N GLY A 184 5.06 -16.65 15.75
CA GLY A 184 5.24 -17.56 14.60
C GLY A 184 4.26 -17.19 13.45
N GLN A 185 4.53 -17.28 12.15
CA GLN A 185 5.50 -18.00 11.33
C GLN A 185 5.70 -17.28 9.99
N ASN A 186 6.85 -17.56 9.37
CA ASN A 186 7.26 -17.18 8.03
C ASN A 186 6.50 -17.97 6.95
N GLY A 187 6.36 -17.36 5.77
CA GLY A 187 6.01 -18.03 4.52
C GLY A 187 6.70 -17.34 3.34
N ASP A 188 7.86 -17.86 2.96
CA ASP A 188 8.61 -17.56 1.73
C ASP A 188 7.93 -18.26 0.55
N VAL A 189 7.65 -17.52 -0.53
CA VAL A 189 7.42 -18.10 -1.86
C VAL A 189 8.17 -17.28 -2.90
N SER A 190 9.24 -17.91 -3.38
CA SER A 190 9.95 -17.59 -4.60
C SER A 190 9.07 -17.88 -5.83
N SER A 191 9.04 -16.96 -6.80
CA SER A 191 8.83 -17.35 -8.18
C SER A 191 9.58 -16.41 -9.12
N ALA A 192 10.42 -17.02 -9.94
CA ALA A 192 11.16 -16.41 -11.02
C ALA A 192 10.25 -16.30 -12.26
N ALA A 193 10.22 -15.12 -12.88
CA ALA A 193 9.88 -14.98 -14.29
C ALA A 193 10.56 -13.73 -14.83
N ALA A 194 11.62 -13.95 -15.60
CA ALA A 194 12.31 -12.94 -16.37
C ALA A 194 11.44 -12.56 -17.59
N ALA A 195 11.16 -11.27 -17.74
CA ALA A 195 10.64 -10.70 -18.98
C ALA A 195 11.38 -9.39 -19.28
N ALA A 196 11.95 -9.32 -20.47
CA ALA A 196 12.87 -8.31 -20.94
C ALA A 196 12.20 -6.94 -21.14
N SER A 197 12.71 -5.88 -20.50
CA SER A 197 12.43 -4.49 -20.86
C SER A 197 13.69 -3.84 -21.45
N LYS A 198 13.66 -3.59 -22.76
CA LYS A 198 14.67 -2.78 -23.46
C LYS A 198 14.53 -1.33 -23.00
N GLN A 199 15.59 -0.78 -22.39
CA GLN A 199 15.72 0.65 -22.13
C GLN A 199 16.03 1.39 -23.45
N PRO A 200 15.42 2.55 -23.76
CA PRO A 200 15.87 3.38 -24.87
C PRO A 200 17.23 4.02 -24.54
N ALA A 201 18.10 4.11 -25.55
CA ALA A 201 19.43 4.70 -25.43
C ALA A 201 19.35 6.17 -25.01
N GLY A 202 20.04 6.51 -23.91
CA GLY A 202 20.22 7.90 -23.47
C GLY A 202 21.09 8.67 -24.45
N LEU A 203 20.71 9.92 -24.72
CA LEU A 203 21.45 10.86 -25.54
C LEU A 203 22.73 11.28 -24.80
N VAL A 204 23.89 10.99 -25.38
CA VAL A 204 25.20 11.45 -24.88
C VAL A 204 25.47 12.82 -25.50
N ILE A 205 25.44 13.87 -24.69
CA ILE A 205 25.88 15.22 -25.09
C ILE A 205 27.38 15.30 -24.75
N HIS A 206 28.20 15.49 -25.78
CA HIS A 206 29.61 15.83 -25.63
C HIS A 206 29.69 17.37 -25.64
N ASP A 207 30.03 17.95 -24.50
CA ASP A 207 30.39 19.36 -24.40
C ASP A 207 31.87 19.48 -24.83
N ASP A 208 32.11 19.72 -26.12
CA ASP A 208 33.38 20.20 -26.66
C ASP A 208 33.28 21.73 -26.82
N ASP A 209 33.91 22.45 -25.88
CA ASP A 209 34.60 23.77 -25.95
C ASP A 209 34.54 24.55 -24.62
#